data_AF-A0AAV8Z892-F1
#
_entry.id   AF-A0AAV8Z892-F1
#
_cell.length_a   1.000
_cell.length_b   1.000
_cell.length_c   1.000
_cell.angle_alpha   90.00
_cell.angle_beta   90.00
_cell.angle_gamma   90.00
#
_symmetry.space_group_name_H-M   'P 1'
#
loop_
_entity.id
_entity.type
_entity.pdbx_description
1 polymer ?
#
loop_
_entity_poly.entity_id
_entity_poly.type
_entity_poly.pdbx_seq_one_letter_code
_entity_poly.pdbx_strand_id
1 'polypeptide(L)' 'MPTVILLDVSLSMTRPVQLNDGSETIRKQLAEIGINAFLDHLSVHSKLEFISLLDNLLLSFACQHGNPKLPF' A
#
# COMPACT_ATOMS: atom_id res chain seq x y z
N MET A 1 -8.12 -7.65 -14.66
CA MET A 1 -6.77 -7.06 -14.82
C MET A 1 -6.08 -7.21 -13.47
N PRO A 2 -4.82 -7.69 -13.39
CA PRO A 2 -4.15 -7.82 -12.10
C PRO A 2 -3.85 -6.43 -11.52
N THR A 3 -4.07 -6.27 -10.22
CA THR A 3 -3.84 -5.02 -9.48
C THR A 3 -2.69 -5.23 -8.50
N VAL A 4 -1.68 -4.37 -8.56
CA VAL A 4 -0.55 -4.38 -7.61
C VAL A 4 -0.62 -3.12 -6.76
N ILE A 5 -0.72 -3.31 -5.44
CA ILE A 5 -0.75 -2.25 -4.45
C ILE A 5 0.65 -2.17 -3.83
N LEU A 6 1.33 -1.03 -4.00
CA LEU A 6 2.61 -0.77 -3.35
C LEU A 6 2.37 0.12 -2.12
N LEU A 7 2.63 -0.42 -0.93
CA LEU A 7 2.53 0.29 0.33
C LEU A 7 3.91 0.79 0.77
N ASP A 8 3.98 2.08 1.10
CA ASP A 8 5.15 2.62 1.80
C ASP A 8 5.04 2.23 3.29
N VAL A 9 6.04 1.51 3.79
CA VAL A 9 6.19 1.15 5.21
C VAL A 9 7.42 1.81 5.86
N SER A 10 7.88 2.93 5.28
CA SER A 10 8.99 3.73 5.83
C SER A 10 8.62 4.43 7.15
N LEU A 11 9.63 4.86 7.90
CA LEU A 11 9.44 5.69 9.10
C LEU A 11 8.67 7.00 8.82
N SER A 12 8.63 7.48 7.58
CA SER A 12 7.86 8.68 7.24
C SER A 12 6.34 8.48 7.35
N MET A 13 5.88 7.23 7.36
CA MET A 13 4.47 6.85 7.48
C MET A 13 3.97 6.81 8.93
N THR A 14 4.86 6.94 9.93
CA THR A 14 4.48 7.12 11.34
C THR A 14 4.23 8.58 11.69
N ARG A 15 4.39 9.51 10.73
CA ARG A 15 4.12 10.93 10.95
C ARG A 15 2.64 11.13 11.31
N PRO A 16 2.34 11.95 12.32
CA PRO A 16 0.98 12.24 12.72
C PRO A 16 0.25 13.02 11.63
N VAL A 17 -1.06 12.81 11.57
CA VAL A 17 -2.03 13.48 10.71
C VAL A 17 -3.20 13.87 11.59
N GLN A 18 -3.56 15.14 11.56
CA GLN A 18 -4.73 15.65 12.26
C GLN A 18 -5.98 15.39 11.42
N LEU A 19 -6.99 14.80 12.04
CA LEU A 19 -8.29 14.59 11.43
C LEU A 19 -9.20 15.80 11.69
N ASN A 20 -10.27 15.89 10.89
CA ASN A 20 -11.24 16.98 10.96
C ASN A 20 -12.00 17.04 12.31
N ASP A 21 -12.02 15.94 13.07
CA ASP A 21 -12.63 15.86 14.40
C ASP A 21 -11.67 16.27 15.53
N GLY A 22 -10.45 16.72 15.20
CA GLY A 22 -9.42 17.10 16.15
C GLY A 22 -8.65 15.92 16.76
N SER A 23 -8.92 14.69 16.31
CA SER A 23 -8.13 13.52 16.68
C SER A 23 -6.83 13.43 15.86
N GLU A 24 -5.83 12.72 16.37
CA GLU A 24 -4.58 12.46 15.67
C GLU A 24 -4.47 10.98 15.32
N THR A 25 -4.04 10.71 14.09
CA THR A 25 -3.70 9.37 13.59
C THR A 25 -2.32 9.40 12.93
N ILE A 26 -1.79 8.25 12.52
CA ILE A 26 -0.59 8.19 11.69
C ILE A 26 -0.94 7.90 10.23
N ARG A 27 -0.14 8.38 9.28
CA ARG A 27 -0.35 8.14 7.83
C ARG A 27 -0.56 6.67 7.49
N LYS A 28 0.18 5.78 8.16
CA LYS A 28 0.04 4.32 8.02
C LYS A 28 -1.39 3.85 8.30
N GLN A 29 -2.03 4.33 9.37
CA GLN A 29 -3.40 3.94 9.72
C GLN A 29 -4.40 4.41 8.66
N LEU A 30 -4.23 5.61 8.11
CA LEU A 30 -5.06 6.09 7.00
C LEU A 30 -4.90 5.23 5.74
N ALA A 31 -3.66 4.81 5.43
CA ALA A 31 -3.41 3.91 4.32
C ALA A 31 -4.08 2.54 4.51
N GLU A 32 -4.01 1.96 5.72
CA GLU A 32 -4.70 0.71 6.06
C GLU A 32 -6.21 0.83 5.88
N ILE A 33 -6.83 1.91 6.38
CA ILE A 33 -8.27 2.17 6.23
C ILE A 33 -8.65 2.27 4.75
N GLY A 34 -7.90 3.02 3.96
CA GLY A 34 -8.17 3.20 2.53
C GLY A 34 -8.00 1.91 1.73
N ILE A 35 -6.96 1.12 2.00
CA ILE A 35 -6.73 -0.17 1.35
C ILE A 35 -7.87 -1.14 1.70
N ASN A 36 -8.28 -1.23 2.97
CA ASN A 36 -9.39 -2.09 3.36
C ASN A 36 -10.69 -1.71 2.63
N ALA A 37 -11.04 -0.42 2.61
CA ALA A 37 -12.23 0.06 1.89
C ALA A 37 -12.17 -0.26 0.38
N PHE A 38 -10.98 -0.15 -0.22
CA PHE A 38 -10.76 -0.52 -1.62
C PHE A 38 -10.92 -2.02 -1.86
N LEU A 39 -10.31 -2.86 -1.02
CA LEU A 39 -10.42 -4.32 -1.12
C LEU A 39 -11.85 -4.80 -0.88
N ASP A 40 -12.58 -4.20 0.05
CA ASP A 40 -13.99 -4.50 0.30
C ASP A 40 -14.82 -4.22 -0.95
N HIS A 41 -14.61 -3.08 -1.60
CA HIS A 41 -15.29 -2.75 -2.86
C HIS A 41 -14.96 -3.77 -3.97
N LEU A 42 -13.69 -4.15 -4.13
CA LEU A 42 -13.30 -5.18 -5.11
C LEU A 42 -13.89 -6.56 -4.79
N SER A 43 -14.02 -6.91 -3.50
CA SER A 43 -14.62 -8.18 -3.08
C SER A 43 -16.09 -8.32 -3.50
N VAL A 44 -16.80 -7.19 -3.66
CA VAL A 44 -18.20 -7.18 -4.08
C VAL A 44 -18.32 -7.11 -5.60
N HIS A 45 -17.56 -6.21 -6.24
CA HIS A 45 -17.75 -5.86 -7.65
C HIS A 45 -16.79 -6.59 -8.61
N SER A 46 -15.65 -7.07 -8.13
CA SER A 46 -14.53 -7.57 -8.94
C SER A 46 -13.88 -8.83 -8.34
N LYS A 47 -14.71 -9.83 -7.96
CA LYS A 47 -14.31 -11.06 -7.24
C LYS A 47 -13.19 -11.90 -7.88
N LEU A 48 -12.94 -11.73 -9.18
CA LEU A 48 -11.95 -12.50 -9.94
C LEU A 48 -10.66 -11.71 -10.20
N GLU A 49 -10.53 -10.51 -9.64
CA GLU A 49 -9.30 -9.74 -9.77
C GLU A 49 -8.20 -10.30 -8.86
N PHE A 50 -7.04 -10.54 -9.47
CA PHE A 50 -5.84 -10.90 -8.74
C PHE A 50 -5.22 -9.63 -8.16
N ILE A 51 -5.03 -9.62 -6.84
CA ILE A 51 -4.49 -8.48 -6.11
C ILE A 51 -3.20 -8.92 -5.42
N SER A 52 -2.14 -8.13 -5.57
CA SER A 52 -0.88 -8.30 -4.85
C SER A 52 -0.62 -7.06 -4.00
N LEU A 53 -0.20 -7.26 -2.75
CA LEU A 53 0.27 -6.20 -1.87
C LEU A 53 1.79 -6.35 -1.69
N LEU A 54 2.52 -5.28 -1.99
CA LEU A 54 3.97 -5.22 -1.86
C LEU A 54 4.37 -4.03 -0.99
N ASP A 55 5.43 -4.21 -0.23
CA ASP A 55 6.01 -3.15 0.59
C ASP A 55 7.30 -2.61 -0.05
N ASN A 56 7.59 -1.32 0.16
CA ASN A 56 8.81 -0.69 -0.36
C ASN A 56 10.13 -1.31 0.14
N LEU A 57 10.12 -2.04 1.26
CA LEU A 57 11.28 -2.80 1.73
C LEU A 57 11.66 -3.92 0.75
N LEU A 58 10.66 -4.64 0.22
CA LEU A 58 10.87 -5.70 -0.75
C LEU A 58 11.39 -5.14 -2.08
N LEU A 59 10.86 -3.99 -2.50
CA LEU A 59 11.31 -3.28 -3.70
C LEU A 59 12.76 -2.80 -3.56
N SER A 60 13.12 -2.28 -2.39
CA SER A 60 14.49 -1.86 -2.07
C SER A 60 15.46 -3.05 -2.08
N PHE A 61 15.07 -4.20 -1.52
CA PHE A 61 15.87 -5.42 -1.57
C PHE A 61 16.06 -5.96 -2.99
N ALA A 62 14.98 -5.96 -3.79
CA ALA A 62 15.01 -6.36 -5.20
C ALA A 62 15.91 -5.43 -6.03
N CYS A 63 15.89 -4.12 -5.75
CA CYS A 63 16.75 -3.14 -6.41
C CYS A 63 18.22 -3.26 -5.97
N GLN A 64 18.49 -3.61 -4.70
CA GLN A 64 19.85 -3.79 -4.18
C GLN A 64 20.54 -5.07 -4.65
N HIS A 65 19.79 -6.12 -5.00
CA HIS A 65 20.34 -7.40 -5.45
C HIS A 65 20.06 -7.70 -6.94
N GLY A 66 19.33 -6.83 -7.65
CA GLY A 66 18.92 -7.00 -9.04
C GLY A 66 19.73 -6.18 -10.02
N ASN A 67 20.29 -6.83 -11.04
CA ASN A 67 20.75 -6.17 -12.27
C ASN A 67 19.66 -5.22 -12.82
N PRO A 68 20.01 -4.08 -13.47
CA PRO A 68 19.07 -3.03 -13.90
C PRO A 68 18.26 -3.41 -15.15
N LYS A 69 17.70 -4.62 -15.18
CA LYS A 69 16.74 -5.08 -16.16
C LYS A 69 15.50 -5.57 -15.41
N LEU A 70 14.66 -4.62 -15.01
CA LEU A 70 13.27 -4.90 -14.68
C LEU A 70 12.53 -5.12 -16.02
N PRO A 71 11.99 -6.32 -16.30
CA PRO A 71 10.89 -6.44 -17.24
C PRO A 71 9.59 -6.07 -16.49
N PHE A 72 8.72 -5.37 -17.23
CA PHE A 72 7.41 -4.81 -16.83
C PHE A 72 7.45 -3.42 -16.22
#